data_AF-A0A8X7XLI8-F1
#
_entry.id   AF-A0A8X7XLI8-F1
#
_cell.length_a   1.000
_cell.length_b   1.000
_cell.length_c   1.000
_cell.angle_alpha   90.00
_cell.angle_beta   90.00
_cell.angle_gamma   90.00
#
_symmetry.space_group_name_H-M   'P 1'
#
loop_
_entity.id
_entity.type
_entity.pdbx_description
1 polymer ?
#
loop_
_entity_poly.entity_id
_entity_poly.type
_entity_poly.pdbx_seq_one_letter_code
_entity_poly.pdbx_strand_id
1 'polypeptide(L)'
;MKISFTASLLLLAISVCSCSEGKKKLQIGVKKRVDNCQIKSRKGDVLHMHYTGKLEDGTEFDSSIPRNQPFTFTLGTGQVIKGWDQGLLG
;
A
#
# COMPACT_ATOMS: atom_id res chain seq x y z
N MET A 1 -31.57 -25.72 57.79
CA MET A 1 -30.26 -25.20 58.20
C MET A 1 -29.28 -25.37 57.05
N LYS A 2 -28.84 -24.25 56.43
CA LYS A 2 -27.67 -24.05 55.52
C LYS A 2 -27.78 -24.72 54.12
N ILE A 3 -27.42 -24.16 52.95
CA ILE A 3 -26.78 -22.91 52.45
C ILE A 3 -26.90 -22.99 50.90
N SER A 4 -27.55 -22.03 50.21
CA SER A 4 -27.01 -20.87 49.48
C SER A 4 -26.27 -21.15 48.14
N PHE A 5 -26.71 -20.39 47.13
CA PHE A 5 -26.21 -20.20 45.77
C PHE A 5 -24.68 -20.12 45.61
N THR A 6 -24.14 -20.75 44.56
CA THR A 6 -22.94 -20.26 43.85
C THR A 6 -23.06 -20.46 42.34
N ALA A 7 -23.18 -19.32 41.65
CA ALA A 7 -22.90 -19.18 40.23
C ALA A 7 -21.41 -19.44 39.96
N SER A 8 -21.10 -20.14 38.87
CA SER A 8 -19.93 -19.93 37.98
C SER A 8 -19.62 -21.19 37.18
N LEU A 9 -19.81 -21.14 35.87
CA LEU A 9 -18.70 -21.41 34.96
C LEU A 9 -18.88 -20.65 33.65
N LEU A 10 -18.14 -19.56 33.61
CA LEU A 10 -17.73 -18.75 32.49
C LEU A 10 -17.21 -19.61 31.31
N LEU A 11 -17.89 -19.59 30.17
CA LEU A 11 -17.34 -19.95 28.85
C LEU A 11 -17.90 -18.92 27.86
N LEU A 12 -17.30 -17.74 27.77
CA LEU A 12 -16.20 -17.46 26.84
C LEU A 12 -16.56 -17.82 25.37
N ALA A 13 -17.57 -17.16 24.82
CA ALA A 13 -17.66 -16.97 23.37
C ALA A 13 -17.33 -15.51 23.06
N ILE A 14 -16.08 -15.12 23.35
CA ILE A 14 -15.46 -14.01 22.63
C ILE A 14 -15.37 -14.51 21.19
N SER A 15 -16.36 -14.17 20.38
CA SER A 15 -16.27 -14.29 18.93
C SER A 15 -15.13 -13.39 18.50
N VAL A 16 -13.93 -13.96 18.45
CA VAL A 16 -12.77 -13.34 17.85
C VAL A 16 -13.14 -13.14 16.39
N CYS A 17 -13.53 -11.91 16.05
CA CYS A 17 -13.77 -11.52 14.68
C CYS A 17 -12.40 -11.47 13.99
N SER A 18 -11.95 -12.60 13.45
CA SER A 18 -10.77 -12.64 12.61
C SER A 18 -11.11 -11.97 11.28
N CYS A 19 -10.98 -10.65 11.22
CA CYS A 19 -10.87 -9.91 9.99
C CYS A 19 -9.46 -10.15 9.41
N SER A 20 -9.25 -11.31 8.80
CA SER A 20 -8.10 -11.51 7.93
C SER A 20 -8.43 -10.92 6.57
N GLU A 21 -8.26 -9.60 6.42
CA GLU A 21 -8.27 -9.00 5.09
C GLU A 21 -7.08 -9.56 4.29
N GLY A 22 -7.41 -10.34 3.25
CA GLY A 22 -6.41 -10.88 2.33
C GLY A 22 -5.61 -9.74 1.69
N LYS A 23 -4.27 -9.79 1.79
CA LYS A 23 -3.40 -8.80 1.15
C LYS A 23 -3.63 -8.83 -0.36
N LYS A 24 -4.22 -7.76 -0.91
CA LYS A 24 -4.41 -7.60 -2.36
C LYS A 24 -3.03 -7.54 -3.04
N LYS A 25 -2.88 -8.27 -4.16
CA LYS A 25 -1.67 -8.24 -4.98
C LYS A 25 -1.55 -6.88 -5.69
N LEU A 26 -0.31 -6.42 -5.89
CA LEU A 26 -0.02 -5.21 -6.67
C LEU A 26 -0.61 -5.32 -8.08
N GLN A 27 -1.33 -4.28 -8.51
CA GLN A 27 -1.86 -4.14 -9.86
C GLN A 27 -1.16 -2.96 -10.54
N ILE A 28 -0.69 -3.16 -11.76
CA ILE A 28 0.04 -2.15 -12.53
C ILE A 28 -0.77 -1.87 -13.79
N GLY A 29 -1.16 -0.61 -13.99
CA GLY A 29 -1.89 -0.14 -15.16
C GLY A 29 -1.16 1.01 -15.84
N VAL A 30 -1.05 0.96 -17.17
CA VAL A 30 -0.41 2.02 -17.95
C VAL A 30 -1.47 2.82 -18.71
N LYS A 31 -1.63 4.10 -18.33
CA LYS A 31 -2.62 5.00 -18.94
C LYS A 31 -2.17 5.59 -20.28
N LYS A 32 -0.88 5.92 -20.39
CA LYS A 32 -0.29 6.52 -21.58
C LYS A 32 1.14 6.02 -21.73
N ARG A 33 1.53 5.68 -22.96
CA ARG A 33 2.92 5.39 -23.33
C ARG A 33 3.36 6.41 -24.37
N VAL A 34 4.64 6.77 -24.34
CA VAL A 34 5.28 7.54 -25.40
C VAL A 34 5.66 6.58 -26.51
N ASP A 35 5.42 6.98 -27.76
CA ASP A 35 5.81 6.18 -28.92
C ASP A 35 7.34 6.15 -29.05
N ASN A 36 7.90 4.96 -29.32
CA ASN A 36 9.33 4.77 -29.56
C ASN A 36 10.26 5.24 -28.42
N CYS A 37 10.01 4.79 -27.18
CA CYS A 37 10.93 4.98 -26.06
C CYS A 37 11.94 3.83 -25.99
N GLN A 38 13.19 4.08 -26.41
CA GLN A 38 14.26 3.08 -26.37
C GLN A 38 14.82 2.84 -24.96
N ILE A 39 14.70 3.85 -24.09
CA ILE A 39 15.23 3.81 -22.73
C ILE A 39 14.10 3.40 -21.79
N LYS A 40 14.36 2.33 -21.02
CA LYS A 40 13.43 1.78 -20.03
C LYS A 40 14.09 1.84 -18.67
N SER A 41 13.29 2.09 -17.64
CA SER A 41 13.76 2.15 -16.27
C SER A 41 14.25 0.79 -15.80
N ARG A 42 15.38 0.78 -15.08
CA ARG A 42 15.98 -0.39 -14.46
C ARG A 42 16.39 -0.09 -13.02
N LYS A 43 16.64 -1.14 -12.26
CA LYS A 43 17.14 -1.03 -10.89
C LYS A 43 18.43 -0.20 -10.86
N GLY A 44 18.50 0.75 -9.94
CA GLY A 44 19.62 1.68 -9.79
C GLY A 44 19.47 3.00 -10.55
N ASP A 45 18.50 3.11 -11.46
CA ASP A 45 18.23 4.40 -12.12
C ASP A 45 17.65 5.41 -11.11
N VAL A 46 18.01 6.67 -11.30
CA VAL A 46 17.40 7.80 -10.58
C VAL A 46 16.19 8.26 -11.37
N LEU A 47 15.01 8.21 -10.74
CA LEU A 47 13.75 8.63 -11.35
C LEU A 47 13.28 9.95 -10.72
N HIS A 48 12.80 10.85 -11.58
CA HIS A 48 12.10 12.06 -11.20
C HIS A 48 10.65 11.94 -11.66
N MET A 49 9.69 11.95 -10.73
CA MET A 49 8.29 11.69 -11.08
C MET A 49 7.33 12.57 -10.28
N HIS A 50 6.28 13.01 -10.97
CA HIS A 50 5.08 13.50 -10.32
C HIS A 50 4.12 12.36 -10.00
N TYR A 51 3.61 12.34 -8.77
CA TYR A 51 2.65 11.36 -8.27
C TYR A 51 1.52 12.04 -7.49
N THR A 52 0.44 11.26 -7.34
CA THR A 52 -0.66 11.48 -6.40
C THR A 52 -0.98 10.13 -5.75
N GLY A 53 -0.87 10.06 -4.43
CA GLY A 53 -1.20 8.90 -3.62
C GLY A 53 -2.60 9.00 -3.03
N LYS A 54 -3.41 7.96 -3.18
CA LYS A 54 -4.77 7.88 -2.65
C LYS A 54 -4.98 6.59 -1.87
N LEU A 55 -5.83 6.66 -0.84
CA LEU A 55 -6.38 5.50 -0.15
C LEU A 55 -7.43 4.80 -1.04
N GLU A 56 -7.88 3.60 -0.64
CA GLU A 56 -8.85 2.83 -1.42
C GLU A 56 -10.21 3.51 -1.55
N ASP A 57 -10.57 4.38 -0.60
CA ASP A 57 -11.77 5.21 -0.62
C ASP A 57 -11.64 6.44 -1.55
N GLY A 58 -10.45 6.66 -2.13
CA GLY A 58 -10.14 7.80 -2.99
C GLY A 58 -9.60 9.02 -2.27
N THR A 59 -9.51 9.01 -0.94
CA THR A 59 -8.92 10.09 -0.14
C THR A 59 -7.44 10.25 -0.51
N GLU A 60 -7.06 11.46 -0.94
CA GLU A 60 -5.66 11.77 -1.23
C GLU A 60 -4.87 11.93 0.08
N PHE A 61 -3.73 11.23 0.18
CA PHE A 61 -2.85 11.36 1.34
C PHE A 61 -1.60 12.21 1.04
N ASP A 62 -1.16 12.26 -0.22
CA ASP A 62 -0.06 13.12 -0.66
C ASP A 62 -0.07 13.28 -2.19
N SER A 63 0.42 14.42 -2.68
CA SER A 63 0.57 14.71 -4.11
C SER A 63 1.70 15.71 -4.34
N SER A 64 2.54 15.40 -5.31
CA SER A 64 3.62 16.30 -5.75
C SER A 64 3.15 17.41 -6.70
N ILE A 65 1.96 17.26 -7.30
CA ILE A 65 1.46 18.16 -8.35
C ILE A 65 1.23 19.60 -7.81
N PRO A 66 0.57 19.81 -6.65
CA PRO A 66 0.35 21.18 -6.15
C PRO A 66 1.65 21.91 -5.80
N ARG A 67 2.70 21.17 -5.43
CA ARG A 67 4.02 21.72 -5.11
C ARG A 67 4.86 22.03 -6.36
N ASN A 68 4.45 21.52 -7.53
CA ASN A 68 5.20 21.61 -8.79
C ASN A 68 6.67 21.18 -8.67
N GLN A 69 6.95 20.22 -7.77
CA GLN A 69 8.28 19.68 -7.53
C GLN A 69 8.24 18.16 -7.63
N PRO A 70 8.95 17.55 -8.61
CA PRO A 70 9.02 16.10 -8.73
C PRO A 70 9.71 15.48 -7.52
N PHE A 71 9.27 14.28 -7.15
CA PHE A 71 9.99 13.46 -6.18
C PHE A 71 11.09 12.67 -6.88
N THR A 72 12.26 12.61 -6.23
CA THR A 72 13.47 11.98 -6.77
C THR A 72 13.87 10.82 -5.89
N PHE A 73 14.08 9.65 -6.48
CA PHE A 73 14.50 8.45 -5.74
C PHE A 73 15.27 7.49 -6.65
N THR A 74 15.99 6.54 -6.04
CA THR A 74 16.71 5.48 -6.76
C THR A 74 15.86 4.21 -6.82
N LEU A 75 15.53 3.74 -8.03
CA LEU A 75 14.61 2.63 -8.23
C LEU A 75 15.20 1.28 -7.76
N GLY A 76 14.41 0.50 -7.02
CA GLY A 76 14.76 -0.87 -6.64
C GLY A 76 15.77 -0.96 -5.49
N THR A 77 15.90 0.12 -4.71
CA THR A 77 16.80 0.21 -3.55
C THR A 77 16.09 0.13 -2.21
N GLY A 78 14.76 0.04 -2.19
CA GLY A 78 13.96 0.06 -0.96
C GLY A 78 13.74 1.45 -0.36
N GLN A 79 14.07 2.52 -1.09
CA GLN A 79 13.83 3.92 -0.66
C GLN A 79 12.34 4.31 -0.67
N VAL A 80 11.51 3.57 -1.40
CA VAL A 80 10.08 3.86 -1.60
C VAL A 80 9.23 2.65 -1.22
N ILE A 81 7.91 2.83 -1.19
CA ILE A 81 6.99 1.72 -0.95
C ILE A 81 7.22 0.60 -1.96
N LYS A 82 7.14 -0.66 -1.52
CA LYS A 82 7.47 -1.85 -2.33
C LYS A 82 6.75 -1.90 -3.69
N GLY A 83 5.54 -1.35 -3.75
CA GLY A 83 4.77 -1.26 -4.99
C GLY A 83 5.45 -0.43 -6.07
N TRP A 84 6.20 0.62 -5.71
CA TRP A 84 6.95 1.45 -6.65
C TRP A 84 8.19 0.72 -7.17
N ASP A 85 8.95 0.08 -6.28
CA ASP A 85 10.13 -0.70 -6.67
C ASP A 85 9.79 -1.84 -7.63
N GLN A 86 8.58 -2.42 -7.52
CA GLN A 86 8.09 -3.47 -8.42
C GLN A 86 7.39 -2.92 -9.65
N GLY A 87 6.65 -1.81 -9.51
CA GLY A 87 5.73 -1.31 -10.52
C GLY A 87 6.32 -0.36 -11.56
N LEU A 88 7.49 0.21 -11.28
CA LEU A 88 8.14 1.21 -12.13
C LEU A 88 9.32 0.67 -12.94
N LEU A 89 9.50 -0.65 -13.00
CA LEU A 89 10.50 -1.27 -13.88
C LEU A 89 9.94 -1.45 -15.30
N GLY A 90 10.73 -1.06 -16.31
CA GLY A 90 10.59 -1.54 -17.70
C GLY A 90 9.85 -0.68 -18.73
#